data_AF-A0A1I8CIQ5-F1
#
_entry.id   AF-A0A1I8CIQ5-F1
#
_cell.length_a   1.000
_cell.length_b   1.000
_cell.length_c   1.000
_cell.angle_alpha   90.00
_cell.angle_beta   90.00
_cell.angle_gamma   90.00
#
_symmetry.space_group_name_H-M   'P 1'
#
loop_
_entity.id
_entity.type
_entity.pdbx_description
1 polymer ?
#
loop_
_entity_poly.entity_id
_entity_poly.type
_entity_poly.pdbx_seq_one_letter_code
_entity_poly.pdbx_strand_id
1 'polypeptide(L)'
;MARKLGGNQRDLAREKNAKKLKEAQKSKGANAQVGNEGMSTEKRQERDAAAMRMKQEAALAKKAEQDKGSVAAGPKVIKYDPLK
;
A
#
# COMPACT_ATOMS: atom_id res chain seq x y z
N MET A 1 -1.73 22.15 22.15
CA MET A 1 -1.35 20.71 22.15
C MET A 1 -0.96 20.31 23.57
N ALA A 2 -1.87 19.67 24.32
CA ALA A 2 -1.58 19.22 25.68
C ALA A 2 -0.58 18.05 25.64
N ARG A 3 0.65 18.28 26.09
CA ARG A 3 1.58 17.20 26.44
C ARG A 3 0.96 16.43 27.59
N LYS A 4 0.56 15.17 27.36
CA LYS A 4 0.03 14.26 28.37
C LYS A 4 1.15 13.89 29.35
N LEU A 5 1.48 14.82 30.24
CA LEU A 5 2.38 14.63 31.37
C LEU A 5 1.56 14.04 32.52
N GLY A 6 1.69 12.73 32.78
CA GLY A 6 1.16 12.11 34.00
C GLY A 6 0.17 10.96 33.84
N GLY A 7 0.43 10.00 32.94
CA GLY A 7 -0.25 8.70 32.99
C GLY A 7 0.47 7.75 33.95
N ASN A 8 -0.29 6.95 34.73
CA ASN A 8 0.18 5.87 35.59
C ASN A 8 1.38 5.14 34.94
N GLN A 9 2.55 5.19 35.58
CA GLN A 9 3.82 4.72 35.00
C GLN A 9 3.77 3.26 34.54
N ARG A 10 2.90 2.45 35.16
CA ARG A 10 2.61 1.09 34.73
C ARG A 10 1.97 1.04 33.34
N ASP A 11 0.98 1.89 33.08
CA ASP A 11 0.29 1.89 31.80
C ASP A 11 1.22 2.40 30.68
N LEU A 12 2.06 3.39 30.98
CA LEU A 12 3.12 3.83 30.06
C LEU A 12 4.11 2.69 29.75
N ALA A 13 4.50 1.89 30.74
CA ALA A 13 5.39 0.75 30.55
C ALA A 13 4.74 -0.35 29.71
N ARG A 14 3.45 -0.65 29.94
CA ARG A 14 2.67 -1.59 29.12
C ARG A 14 2.56 -1.11 27.68
N GLU A 15 2.25 0.17 27.46
CA GLU A 15 2.17 0.77 26.13
C GLU A 15 3.52 0.67 25.40
N LYS A 16 4.63 0.98 26.08
CA LYS A 16 5.98 0.86 25.52
C LYS A 16 6.32 -0.60 25.16
N ASN A 17 6.00 -1.55 26.03
CA ASN A 17 6.24 -2.97 25.75
C ASN A 17 5.36 -3.49 24.61
N ALA A 18 4.07 -3.12 24.58
CA ALA A 18 3.18 -3.46 23.49
C ALA A 18 3.66 -2.86 22.16
N LYS A 19 4.16 -1.62 22.18
CA LYS A 19 4.74 -0.98 21.00
C LYS A 19 5.99 -1.71 20.52
N LYS A 20 6.92 -2.05 21.42
CA LYS A 20 8.12 -2.84 21.11
C LYS A 20 7.77 -4.20 20.51
N LEU A 21 6.78 -4.90 21.07
CA LEU A 21 6.33 -6.19 20.55
C LEU A 21 5.75 -6.06 19.14
N LYS A 22 4.95 -5.02 18.88
CA LYS A 22 4.41 -4.73 17.55
C LYS A 22 5.50 -4.38 16.55
N GLU A 23 6.51 -3.62 16.95
CA GLU A 23 7.66 -3.29 16.10
C GLU A 23 8.50 -4.54 15.78
N ALA A 24 8.76 -5.39 16.78
CA ALA A 24 9.46 -6.66 16.57
C ALA A 24 8.70 -7.60 15.63
N GLN A 25 7.37 -7.61 15.66
CA GLN A 25 6.54 -8.38 14.72
C GLN A 25 6.65 -7.85 13.29
N LYS A 26 6.78 -6.53 13.09
CA LYS A 26 6.96 -5.93 11.76
C LYS A 26 8.35 -6.19 11.17
N SER A 27 9.38 -6.29 12.02
CA SER A 27 10.75 -6.57 11.58
C SER A 27 11.04 -8.05 11.35
N LYS A 28 10.05 -8.94 11.54
CA LYS A 28 10.21 -10.37 11.26
C LYS A 28 10.49 -10.58 9.77
N GLY A 29 11.50 -11.40 9.48
CA GLY A 29 11.82 -11.83 8.11
C GLY A 29 10.67 -12.61 7.49
N ALA A 30 10.70 -12.76 6.15
CA ALA A 30 9.61 -13.36 5.38
C ALA A 30 9.13 -14.73 5.90
N ASN A 31 10.03 -15.58 6.41
CA ASN A 31 9.69 -16.90 6.96
C ASN A 31 8.99 -16.84 8.33
N ALA A 32 9.18 -15.75 9.10
CA ALA A 32 8.60 -15.58 10.42
C ALA A 32 7.29 -14.78 10.39
N GLN A 33 6.83 -14.38 9.20
CA GLN A 33 5.50 -13.80 9.02
C GLN A 33 4.45 -14.91 9.03
N VAL A 34 3.41 -14.72 9.84
CA VAL A 34 2.30 -15.69 10.00
C VAL A 34 1.68 -16.09 8.65
N GLY A 35 1.53 -15.14 7.73
CA GLY A 35 0.96 -15.40 6.39
C GLY A 35 1.89 -16.15 5.41
N ASN A 36 3.11 -16.48 5.84
CA ASN A 36 4.11 -17.22 5.07
C ASN A 36 4.56 -18.50 5.77
N GLU A 37 4.00 -18.82 6.95
CA GLU A 37 4.30 -20.04 7.68
C GLU A 37 3.98 -21.27 6.80
N GLY A 38 4.93 -22.20 6.71
CA GLY A 38 4.79 -23.41 5.91
C GLY A 38 4.87 -23.23 4.38
N MET A 39 5.09 -22.02 3.88
CA MET A 39 5.25 -21.78 2.44
C MET A 39 6.71 -21.75 2.01
N SER A 40 7.02 -22.51 0.95
CA SER A 40 8.30 -22.41 0.25
C SER A 40 8.44 -21.05 -0.43
N THR A 41 9.68 -20.69 -0.77
CA THR A 41 10.00 -19.48 -1.54
C THR A 41 9.25 -19.44 -2.87
N GLU A 42 9.17 -20.57 -3.57
CA GLU A 42 8.48 -20.73 -4.86
C GLU A 42 6.99 -20.42 -4.75
N LYS A 43 6.30 -21.01 -3.77
CA LYS A 43 4.85 -20.75 -3.54
C LYS A 43 4.57 -19.27 -3.23
N ARG A 44 5.49 -18.58 -2.55
CA ARG A 44 5.37 -17.13 -2.31
C ARG A 44 5.48 -16.35 -3.61
N GLN A 45 6.46 -16.69 -4.45
CA GLN A 45 6.65 -16.05 -5.75
C GLN A 45 5.45 -16.28 -6.68
N GLU A 46 4.89 -17.49 -6.71
CA GLU A 46 3.69 -17.80 -7.50
C GLU A 46 2.49 -16.96 -7.06
N ARG A 47 2.28 -16.83 -5.75
CA ARG A 47 1.21 -15.97 -5.19
C ARG A 47 1.41 -14.51 -5.56
N ASP A 48 2.63 -13.99 -5.43
CA ASP A 48 2.96 -12.61 -5.78
C ASP A 48 2.77 -12.36 -7.28
N ALA A 49 3.14 -13.33 -8.13
CA ALA A 49 2.93 -13.28 -9.57
C ALA A 49 1.43 -13.31 -9.94
N ALA A 50 0.62 -14.13 -9.27
CA ALA A 50 -0.83 -14.17 -9.48
C ALA A 50 -1.48 -12.83 -9.15
N ALA A 51 -1.10 -12.20 -8.02
CA ALA A 51 -1.58 -10.88 -7.65
C ALA A 51 -1.18 -9.79 -8.67
N MET A 52 0.02 -9.91 -9.28
CA MET A 52 0.45 -9.00 -10.33
C MET A 52 -0.34 -9.17 -11.63
N ARG A 53 -0.66 -10.41 -12.04
CA ARG A 53 -1.54 -10.67 -13.19
C ARG A 53 -2.92 -10.05 -13.00
N MET A 54 -3.54 -10.28 -11.84
CA MET A 54 -4.84 -9.68 -11.52
C MET A 54 -4.79 -8.14 -11.54
N LYS A 55 -3.71 -7.53 -11.04
CA LYS A 55 -3.52 -6.07 -11.11
C LYS A 55 -3.37 -5.57 -12.54
N GLN A 56 -2.65 -6.29 -13.39
CA GLN A 56 -2.49 -5.94 -14.80
C GLN A 56 -3.81 -6.04 -15.54
N GLU A 57 -4.56 -7.12 -15.35
CA GLU A 57 -5.90 -7.30 -15.92
C GLU A 57 -6.85 -6.18 -15.48
N ALA A 58 -6.87 -5.85 -14.18
CA ALA A 58 -7.67 -4.74 -13.67
C ALA A 58 -7.21 -3.37 -14.20
N ALA A 59 -5.90 -3.16 -14.40
CA ALA A 59 -5.38 -1.93 -14.98
C ALA A 59 -5.71 -1.81 -16.47
N LEU A 60 -5.68 -2.91 -17.22
CA LEU A 60 -6.09 -2.96 -18.63
C LEU A 60 -7.59 -2.71 -18.77
N ALA A 61 -8.42 -3.29 -17.91
CA ALA A 61 -9.86 -3.02 -17.87
C ALA A 61 -10.14 -1.53 -17.57
N LYS A 62 -9.46 -0.94 -16.58
CA LYS A 62 -9.59 0.49 -16.27
C LYS A 62 -9.08 1.40 -17.38
N LYS A 63 -7.99 1.03 -18.07
CA LYS A 63 -7.50 1.76 -19.25
C LYS A 63 -8.51 1.69 -20.39
N ALA A 64 -9.12 0.54 -20.64
CA ALA A 64 -10.16 0.39 -21.66
C ALA A 64 -11.42 1.22 -21.35
N GLU A 65 -11.76 1.43 -20.08
CA GLU A 65 -12.82 2.36 -19.67
C GLU A 65 -12.41 3.84 -19.78
N GLN A 66 -11.16 4.16 -19.44
CA GLN A 66 -10.63 5.52 -19.57
C GLN A 66 -10.44 5.97 -21.01
N ASP A 67 -10.07 5.05 -21.92
CA ASP A 67 -9.97 5.36 -23.35
C ASP A 67 -11.35 5.65 -23.98
N LYS A 68 -12.43 5.01 -23.50
CA LYS A 68 -13.79 5.37 -23.91
C LYS A 68 -14.22 6.75 -23.42
N GLY A 69 -13.70 7.20 -22.26
CA GLY A 69 -13.95 8.54 -21.73
C GLY A 69 -13.04 9.63 -22.31
N SER A 70 -11.80 9.29 -22.70
CA SER A 70 -10.84 10.24 -23.27
C SER A 70 -11.11 10.55 -24.74
N VAL A 71 -11.66 9.59 -25.50
CA VAL A 71 -12.10 9.82 -26.90
C VAL A 71 -13.31 10.76 -26.98
N ALA A 72 -14.13 10.87 -25.93
CA ALA A 72 -15.21 11.86 -25.84
C ALA A 72 -14.72 13.28 -25.51
N ALA A 73 -13.51 13.42 -24.96
CA ALA A 73 -12.86 14.70 -24.71
C ALA A 73 -11.97 15.05 -25.90
N GLY A 74 -12.57 15.65 -26.93
CA GLY A 74 -11.86 16.11 -28.13
C GLY A 74 -10.60 16.96 -27.81
N PRO A 75 -9.70 17.14 -28.80
CA PRO A 75 -8.40 17.77 -28.59
C PRO A 75 -8.56 19.12 -27.88
N LYS A 76 -7.93 19.24 -26.70
CA LYS A 76 -7.87 20.51 -25.97
C LYS A 76 -7.10 21.51 -26.82
N VAL A 77 -7.82 22.36 -27.54
CA VAL A 77 -7.25 23.50 -28.26
C VAL A 77 -6.70 24.46 -27.20
N ILE A 78 -5.42 24.33 -26.90
CA ILE A 78 -4.68 25.30 -26.09
C ILE A 78 -4.49 26.52 -26.99
N LYS A 79 -5.33 27.54 -26.82
CA LYS A 79 -5.16 28.84 -27.49
C LYS A 79 -3.96 29.54 -26.86
N TYR A 80 -2.84 29.55 -27.56
CA TYR A 80 -1.68 30.35 -27.20
C TYR A 80 -1.92 31.79 -27.67
N ASP A 81 -1.91 32.74 -26.73
CA ASP A 81 -1.99 34.18 -26.99
C ASP A 81 -0.56 34.71 -27.17
N PRO A 82 -0.12 35.07 -28.39
CA PRO A 82 1.27 35.43 -28.65
C PRO A 82 1.68 36.82 -28.12
N LEU A 83 0.81 37.52 -27.39
CA LEU A 83 1.07 38.84 -26.80
C LEU A 83 0.92 38.90 -25.26
N LYS A 84 0.89 37.75 -24.57
CA LYS A 84 1.02 37.68 -23.10
C LYS A 84 2.25 36.88 -22.68
#